data_AF-A0A2H3U5V4-F1
#
_entry.id   AF-A0A2H3U5V4-F1
#
_cell.length_a   1.000
_cell.length_b   1.000
_cell.length_c   1.000
_cell.angle_alpha   90.00
_cell.angle_beta   90.00
_cell.angle_gamma   90.00
#
_symmetry.space_group_name_H-M   'P 1'
#
loop_
_entity.id
_entity.type
_entity.pdbx_description
1 polymer ?
#
loop_
_entity_poly.entity_id
_entity_poly.type
_entity_poly.pdbx_seq_one_letter_code
_entity_poly.pdbx_strand_id
1 'polypeptide(L)'
;MKNQLRYPASQHNKVHRLAEKRASYDLETVHSIMNRSFVFHVSFQPDAEDPFPTTIPMLGAMGNFAYPSAGLNEPQDCYIHGYISARMANLSRKAMDDGLPGLPVCVSVAKVDGLILALSAFTHSCNYRSAVLFGHAALVTDESEKLWALELLTNKIIPGRWDQVRQPPNKFELMQTQILRVRVTSGSAKVRAGPPADDKEDVQDPGVMKNVWSGYVPLVESMGQPIPSAYNQLQDVPEHVRDLQEGFNEEADAYNDKLVKQETRGINTQYSEPYRLYNTHISEYELGRPVTLYGDIPFMQAHRKDSYVGLCWLNAAETWIDITKTKTKTDTNTNTRWISEAGHPRRLDLPVTSPQGCAQGLCCPNRHHGAALGDLGHGMDRLKIPCDAIWLDIEYLIDKEWFTMRKLLDAFGRKLINIIDPNFNNTNGSNIATAGQAHHSGLTASTPPLSTDWWNGLFDYTVFKGTMVNTFIWKDMNEPSVFNAPEIIMPKDNLRFGGWEHRDLHNLNGMVFHNATYYAMMTRKEGSQRYGATLPGGNQASWGHLTVSLPMILLWAYLAFPLLALMLVAISAILTFFRGHAHINTCRREPHLMRALWFDDKLS
;
A
#
# COMPACT_ATOMS: atom_id res chain seq x y z
N MET A 1 34.96 -6.28 -17.97
CA MET A 1 34.67 -6.68 -16.58
C MET A 1 35.70 -5.97 -15.72
N LYS A 2 35.29 -5.05 -14.83
CA LYS A 2 36.24 -4.41 -13.90
C LYS A 2 36.76 -5.49 -12.95
N ASN A 3 38.07 -5.57 -12.69
CA ASN A 3 38.64 -6.48 -11.72
C ASN A 3 38.08 -6.16 -10.33
N GLN A 4 37.06 -6.89 -9.90
CA GLN A 4 36.53 -6.84 -8.54
C GLN A 4 37.52 -7.53 -7.60
N LEU A 5 37.98 -6.82 -6.57
CA LEU A 5 38.83 -7.40 -5.53
C LEU A 5 38.01 -8.37 -4.68
N ARG A 6 38.66 -9.46 -4.24
CA ARG A 6 38.01 -10.55 -3.51
C ARG A 6 38.87 -10.99 -2.35
N TYR A 7 38.23 -11.41 -1.27
CA TYR A 7 38.90 -12.14 -0.19
C TYR A 7 39.36 -13.53 -0.67
N PRO A 8 40.52 -14.02 -0.22
CA PRO A 8 40.95 -15.37 -0.49
C PRO A 8 40.03 -16.38 0.21
N ALA A 9 39.62 -17.43 -0.50
CA ALA A 9 38.93 -18.56 0.10
C ALA A 9 39.96 -19.48 0.77
N SER A 10 39.96 -19.48 2.10
CA SER A 10 40.82 -20.26 2.98
C SER A 10 40.03 -21.37 3.69
N GLN A 11 40.70 -22.17 4.52
CA GLN A 11 40.05 -23.20 5.34
C GLN A 11 38.94 -22.64 6.26
N HIS A 12 39.07 -21.39 6.72
CA HIS A 12 38.15 -20.80 7.71
C HIS A 12 36.88 -20.19 7.10
N ASN A 13 36.98 -19.56 5.92
CA ASN A 13 35.87 -18.81 5.29
C ASN A 13 35.27 -19.51 4.06
N LYS A 14 35.76 -20.70 3.69
CA LYS A 14 35.22 -21.45 2.54
C LYS A 14 33.78 -21.91 2.83
N VAL A 15 32.85 -21.46 1.98
CA VAL A 15 31.45 -21.90 2.04
C VAL A 15 31.37 -23.22 1.29
N HIS A 16 30.85 -24.27 1.94
CA HIS A 16 30.74 -25.60 1.33
C HIS A 16 29.35 -25.86 0.73
N ARG A 17 28.29 -25.64 1.50
CA ARG A 17 26.91 -25.92 1.06
C ARG A 17 26.41 -24.87 0.07
N LEU A 18 26.07 -25.31 -1.15
CA LEU A 18 25.52 -24.49 -2.24
C LEU A 18 26.44 -23.31 -2.60
N ALA A 19 27.75 -23.51 -2.51
CA ALA A 19 28.77 -22.48 -2.66
C ALA A 19 28.62 -21.72 -3.99
N GLU A 20 28.48 -22.44 -5.11
CA GLU A 20 28.35 -21.87 -6.45
C GLU A 20 27.14 -20.93 -6.59
N LYS A 21 26.07 -21.17 -5.82
CA LYS A 21 24.82 -20.40 -5.91
C LYS A 21 24.73 -19.26 -4.89
N ARG A 22 25.44 -19.36 -3.77
CA ARG A 22 25.19 -18.50 -2.59
C ARG A 22 26.43 -17.83 -2.01
N ALA A 23 27.64 -18.32 -2.31
CA ALA A 23 28.85 -17.76 -1.75
C ALA A 23 29.32 -16.56 -2.57
N SER A 24 29.65 -15.46 -1.89
CA SER A 24 30.40 -14.36 -2.48
C SER A 24 31.65 -14.08 -1.65
N TYR A 25 32.74 -13.78 -2.35
CA TYR A 25 34.03 -13.38 -1.75
C TYR A 25 34.41 -11.96 -2.18
N ASP A 26 33.56 -11.30 -2.96
CA ASP A 26 33.74 -9.95 -3.44
C ASP A 26 33.72 -8.95 -2.27
N LEU A 27 34.70 -8.04 -2.25
CA LEU A 27 34.85 -7.07 -1.15
C LEU A 27 33.61 -6.18 -1.03
N GLU A 28 33.07 -5.70 -2.14
CA GLU A 28 31.91 -4.82 -2.16
C GLU A 28 30.67 -5.51 -1.55
N THR A 29 30.45 -6.78 -1.88
CA THR A 29 29.35 -7.57 -1.30
C THR A 29 29.54 -7.76 0.20
N VAL A 30 30.75 -8.11 0.66
CA VAL A 30 31.02 -8.33 2.08
C VAL A 30 30.89 -7.02 2.86
N HIS A 31 31.54 -5.95 2.41
CA HIS A 31 31.56 -4.65 3.08
C HIS A 31 30.18 -3.99 3.09
N SER A 32 29.38 -4.13 2.02
CA SER A 32 28.01 -3.61 2.00
C SER A 32 27.11 -4.28 3.04
N ILE A 33 27.20 -5.61 3.20
CA ILE A 33 26.44 -6.34 4.23
C ILE A 33 26.89 -5.92 5.65
N MET A 34 28.20 -5.80 5.87
CA MET A 34 28.76 -5.33 7.14
C MET A 34 28.31 -3.90 7.46
N ASN A 35 28.44 -2.96 6.52
CA ASN A 35 28.08 -1.56 6.77
C ASN A 35 26.57 -1.33 6.89
N ARG A 36 25.73 -2.18 6.30
CA ARG A 36 24.27 -2.13 6.50
C ARG A 36 23.81 -2.69 7.86
N SER A 37 24.68 -3.38 8.58
CA SER A 37 24.38 -3.97 9.89
C SER A 37 24.93 -3.07 10.99
N PHE A 38 24.11 -2.71 11.99
CA PHE A 38 24.60 -1.91 13.12
C PHE A 38 25.37 -2.76 14.14
N VAL A 39 24.87 -3.97 14.42
CA VAL A 39 25.42 -4.87 15.43
C VAL A 39 26.22 -5.98 14.78
N PHE A 40 27.47 -6.12 15.21
CA PHE A 40 28.41 -7.15 14.81
C PHE A 40 28.55 -8.18 15.93
N HIS A 41 28.44 -9.47 15.61
CA HIS A 41 28.71 -10.54 16.56
C HIS A 41 30.19 -10.88 16.50
N VAL A 42 30.93 -10.48 17.54
CA VAL A 42 32.38 -10.65 17.63
C VAL A 42 32.68 -11.86 18.49
N SER A 43 33.11 -12.93 17.85
CA SER A 43 33.47 -14.19 18.49
C SER A 43 34.98 -14.31 18.64
N PHE A 44 35.45 -14.72 19.82
CA PHE A 44 36.86 -14.92 20.11
C PHE A 44 37.04 -16.04 21.15
N GLN A 45 38.23 -16.62 21.16
CA GLN A 45 38.60 -17.62 22.15
C GLN A 45 39.15 -16.89 23.39
N PRO A 46 38.49 -16.98 24.55
CA PRO A 46 38.92 -16.19 25.69
C PRO A 46 40.10 -16.80 26.47
N ASP A 47 40.29 -18.11 26.38
CA ASP A 47 41.39 -18.89 26.94
C ASP A 47 41.58 -20.13 26.06
N ALA A 48 42.81 -20.62 25.89
CA ALA A 48 43.10 -21.84 25.13
C ALA A 48 42.47 -23.09 25.76
N GLU A 49 42.30 -23.08 27.08
CA GLU A 49 41.70 -24.20 27.84
C GLU A 49 40.16 -24.14 27.88
N ASP A 50 39.55 -23.01 27.53
CA ASP A 50 38.08 -22.89 27.50
C ASP A 50 37.54 -23.63 26.26
N PRO A 51 36.67 -24.64 26.40
CA PRO A 51 36.14 -25.35 25.24
C PRO A 51 35.19 -24.50 24.39
N PHE A 52 34.74 -23.34 24.87
CA PHE A 52 33.73 -22.52 24.19
C PHE A 52 34.24 -21.14 23.78
N PRO A 53 33.96 -20.68 22.55
CA PRO A 53 34.21 -19.30 22.18
C PRO A 53 33.22 -18.35 22.86
N THR A 54 33.68 -17.15 23.20
CA THR A 54 32.82 -16.06 23.67
C THR A 54 32.36 -15.23 22.48
N THR A 55 31.08 -14.86 22.42
CA THR A 55 30.55 -13.94 21.40
C THR A 55 29.93 -12.72 22.05
N ILE A 56 30.33 -11.53 21.59
CA ILE A 56 29.84 -10.25 22.11
C ILE A 56 29.22 -9.45 20.95
N PRO A 57 27.95 -9.04 21.04
CA PRO A 57 27.34 -8.08 20.12
C PRO A 57 27.91 -6.68 20.35
N MET A 58 28.49 -6.07 19.32
CA MET A 58 29.14 -4.76 19.41
C MET A 58 28.80 -3.90 18.19
N LEU A 59 28.81 -2.57 18.34
CA LEU A 59 28.76 -1.66 17.20
C LEU A 59 30.09 -1.70 16.47
N GLY A 60 30.08 -1.75 15.14
CA GLY A 60 31.29 -1.70 14.35
C GLY A 60 31.07 -1.07 12.99
N ALA A 61 32.14 -0.75 12.27
CA ALA A 61 32.13 -0.16 10.93
C ALA A 61 33.33 -0.66 10.12
N MET A 62 33.15 -0.82 8.81
CA MET A 62 34.28 -1.03 7.90
C MET A 62 34.86 0.34 7.50
N GLY A 63 36.18 0.44 7.46
CA GLY A 63 36.88 1.65 7.02
C GLY A 63 38.38 1.45 6.91
N ASN A 64 39.10 2.44 6.40
CA ASN A 64 40.55 2.38 6.28
C ASN A 64 41.17 3.71 6.72
N PHE A 65 41.86 3.71 7.86
CA PHE A 65 42.47 4.93 8.39
C PHE A 65 43.57 5.49 7.47
N ALA A 66 44.37 4.60 6.86
CA ALA A 66 45.45 5.02 5.96
C ALA A 66 44.92 5.58 4.63
N TYR A 67 43.73 5.13 4.21
CA TYR A 67 43.06 5.58 2.99
C TYR A 67 41.56 5.84 3.26
N PRO A 68 41.20 6.95 3.92
CA PRO A 68 39.81 7.21 4.32
C PRO A 68 38.81 7.29 3.17
N SER A 69 39.29 7.56 1.94
CA SER A 69 38.48 7.58 0.72
C SER A 69 38.22 6.19 0.12
N ALA A 70 38.67 5.11 0.76
CA ALA A 70 38.56 3.76 0.22
C ALA A 70 37.09 3.35 0.03
N GLY A 71 36.76 2.95 -1.20
CA GLY A 71 35.43 2.45 -1.55
C GLY A 71 35.15 1.06 -0.97
N LEU A 72 33.89 0.62 -1.07
CA LEU A 72 33.48 -0.72 -0.60
C LEU A 72 34.19 -1.86 -1.34
N ASN A 73 34.64 -1.63 -2.56
CA ASN A 73 35.36 -2.58 -3.39
C ASN A 73 36.88 -2.61 -3.12
N GLU A 74 37.37 -1.85 -2.14
CA GLU A 74 38.77 -1.77 -1.75
C GLU A 74 39.01 -2.40 -0.37
N PRO A 75 40.26 -2.77 -0.01
CA PRO A 75 40.57 -3.34 1.29
C PRO A 75 40.27 -2.38 2.45
N GLN A 76 39.50 -2.86 3.42
CA GLN A 76 39.12 -2.12 4.63
C GLN A 76 39.38 -2.97 5.86
N ASP A 77 39.67 -2.30 6.98
CA ASP A 77 39.70 -2.90 8.30
C ASP A 77 38.31 -2.78 8.96
N CYS A 78 38.06 -3.58 9.99
CA CYS A 78 36.82 -3.51 10.76
C CYS A 78 37.10 -2.85 12.12
N TYR A 79 36.53 -1.67 12.35
CA TYR A 79 36.64 -0.93 13.61
C TYR A 79 35.43 -1.25 14.48
N ILE A 80 35.68 -1.59 15.75
CA ILE A 80 34.64 -2.02 16.69
C ILE A 80 34.66 -1.06 17.88
N HIS A 81 33.48 -0.47 18.17
CA HIS A 81 33.27 0.38 19.33
C HIS A 81 33.29 -0.46 20.60
N GLY A 82 33.97 0.03 21.64
CA GLY A 82 33.98 -0.65 22.93
C GLY A 82 33.90 0.29 24.13
N TYR A 83 32.86 0.10 24.95
CA TYR A 83 33.07 -0.10 26.38
C TYR A 83 33.48 -1.56 26.52
N ILE A 84 34.76 -1.84 26.23
CA ILE A 84 35.24 -3.23 26.12
C ILE A 84 35.01 -3.90 27.47
N SER A 85 34.40 -5.09 27.49
CA SER A 85 34.57 -5.98 28.64
C SER A 85 36.07 -6.09 28.87
N ALA A 86 36.57 -5.75 30.07
CA ALA A 86 38.02 -5.66 30.33
C ALA A 86 38.82 -6.82 29.73
N ARG A 87 38.20 -8.01 29.67
CA ARG A 87 38.64 -9.23 28.99
C ARG A 87 39.16 -9.05 27.55
N MET A 88 38.35 -8.58 26.57
CA MET A 88 38.78 -8.60 25.15
C MET A 88 39.91 -7.59 24.89
N ALA A 89 39.89 -6.44 25.55
CA ALA A 89 40.97 -5.44 25.48
C ALA A 89 42.28 -5.98 26.08
N ASN A 90 42.18 -6.65 27.24
CA ASN A 90 43.33 -7.26 27.91
C ASN A 90 43.94 -8.37 27.03
N LEU A 91 43.11 -9.23 26.43
CA LEU A 91 43.58 -10.29 25.54
C LEU A 91 44.22 -9.72 24.26
N SER A 92 43.65 -8.67 23.69
CA SER A 92 44.22 -7.99 22.52
C SER A 92 45.56 -7.35 22.84
N ARG A 93 45.68 -6.65 23.99
CA ARG A 93 46.96 -6.11 24.47
C ARG A 93 47.99 -7.20 24.70
N LYS A 94 47.63 -8.25 25.42
CA LYS A 94 48.52 -9.39 25.68
C LYS A 94 49.03 -10.00 24.37
N ALA A 95 48.15 -10.22 23.38
CA ALA A 95 48.57 -10.73 22.08
C ALA A 95 49.56 -9.79 21.38
N MET A 96 49.33 -8.47 21.44
CA MET A 96 50.27 -7.47 20.90
C MET A 96 51.61 -7.46 21.64
N ASP A 97 51.59 -7.55 22.97
CA ASP A 97 52.78 -7.61 23.83
C ASP A 97 53.60 -8.89 23.56
N ASP A 98 52.92 -10.00 23.26
CA ASP A 98 53.51 -11.28 22.85
C ASP A 98 54.02 -11.27 21.38
N GLY A 99 53.94 -10.12 20.68
CA GLY A 99 54.43 -9.94 19.31
C GLY A 99 53.49 -10.47 18.22
N LEU A 100 52.26 -10.85 18.57
CA LEU A 100 51.24 -11.29 17.61
C LEU A 100 50.52 -10.07 16.98
N PRO A 101 49.93 -10.22 15.78
CA PRO A 101 49.22 -9.12 15.11
C PRO A 101 47.94 -8.64 15.83
N GLY A 102 47.50 -9.32 16.89
CA GLY A 102 46.31 -9.03 17.67
C GLY A 102 45.58 -10.30 18.10
N LEU A 103 44.47 -10.16 18.84
CA LEU A 103 43.61 -11.28 19.24
C LEU A 103 42.89 -11.84 18.00
N PRO A 104 42.99 -13.15 17.69
CA PRO A 104 42.20 -13.74 16.62
C PRO A 104 40.70 -13.63 16.91
N VAL A 105 39.95 -13.06 15.97
CA VAL A 105 38.50 -12.86 16.07
C VAL A 105 37.77 -13.28 14.81
N CYS A 106 36.52 -13.69 14.99
CA CYS A 106 35.53 -13.89 13.93
C CYS A 106 34.40 -12.88 14.12
N VAL A 107 34.13 -12.07 13.10
CA VAL A 107 33.07 -11.04 13.15
C VAL A 107 31.98 -11.44 12.17
N SER A 108 30.75 -11.59 12.64
CA SER A 108 29.62 -12.02 11.82
C SER A 108 28.39 -11.11 11.90
N VAL A 109 27.71 -10.98 10.78
CA VAL A 109 26.43 -10.27 10.64
C VAL A 109 25.49 -11.09 9.76
N ALA A 110 24.19 -10.99 10.01
CA ALA A 110 23.16 -11.61 9.19
C ALA A 110 21.88 -10.76 9.19
N LYS A 111 21.19 -10.74 8.05
CA LYS A 111 19.89 -10.09 7.87
C LYS A 111 18.96 -11.05 7.13
N VAL A 112 17.72 -11.13 7.56
CA VAL A 112 16.65 -11.85 6.86
C VAL A 112 15.90 -10.85 6.00
N ASP A 113 15.78 -11.14 4.72
CA ASP A 113 15.13 -10.25 3.75
C ASP A 113 13.72 -10.76 3.37
N GLY A 114 13.38 -12.01 3.69
CA GLY A 114 12.01 -12.53 3.57
C GLY A 114 11.89 -14.04 3.81
N LEU A 115 10.67 -14.52 3.99
CA LEU A 115 10.36 -15.93 4.24
C LEU A 115 10.00 -16.64 2.94
N ILE A 116 10.42 -17.89 2.82
CA ILE A 116 10.12 -18.76 1.68
C ILE A 116 9.27 -19.92 2.19
N LEU A 117 8.00 -19.91 1.79
CA LEU A 117 7.06 -20.98 2.06
C LEU A 117 7.04 -21.92 0.85
N ALA A 118 7.33 -23.19 1.10
CA ALA A 118 7.44 -24.25 0.11
C ALA A 118 6.24 -25.19 0.28
N LEU A 119 6.01 -26.06 -0.70
CA LEU A 119 4.98 -27.09 -0.67
C LEU A 119 5.27 -28.17 0.39
N SER A 120 6.56 -28.36 0.73
CA SER A 120 7.02 -29.28 1.76
C SER A 120 7.62 -28.54 2.96
N ALA A 121 7.32 -29.03 4.16
CA ALA A 121 7.83 -28.49 5.41
C ALA A 121 9.38 -28.50 5.48
N PHE A 122 10.03 -29.43 4.77
CA PHE A 122 11.49 -29.57 4.75
C PHE A 122 12.18 -28.61 3.77
N THR A 123 11.41 -27.96 2.89
CA THR A 123 11.90 -27.08 1.83
C THR A 123 11.69 -25.59 2.17
N HIS A 124 11.02 -25.30 3.29
CA HIS A 124 10.94 -23.95 3.85
C HIS A 124 12.32 -23.31 4.03
N SER A 125 12.39 -22.00 3.78
CA SER A 125 13.64 -21.27 3.88
C SER A 125 13.39 -19.78 4.16
N CYS A 126 14.45 -18.99 4.12
CA CYS A 126 14.38 -17.55 4.10
C CYS A 126 15.36 -17.00 3.08
N ASN A 127 15.01 -15.91 2.41
CA ASN A 127 15.99 -15.06 1.76
C ASN A 127 16.77 -14.30 2.84
N TYR A 128 18.09 -14.28 2.68
CA TYR A 128 18.99 -13.70 3.66
C TYR A 128 20.30 -13.29 3.02
N ARG A 129 20.99 -12.41 3.73
CA ARG A 129 22.39 -12.05 3.48
C ARG A 129 23.16 -12.11 4.78
N SER A 130 24.32 -12.73 4.74
CA SER A 130 25.26 -12.73 5.86
C SER A 130 26.68 -12.52 5.38
N ALA A 131 27.50 -11.98 6.27
CA ALA A 131 28.93 -11.79 6.06
C ALA A 131 29.69 -12.21 7.31
N VAL A 132 30.85 -12.84 7.11
CA VAL A 132 31.76 -13.27 8.16
C VAL A 132 33.17 -12.81 7.80
N LEU A 133 33.83 -12.16 8.74
CA LEU A 133 35.22 -11.73 8.65
C LEU A 133 36.07 -12.48 9.68
N PHE A 134 37.26 -12.89 9.28
CA PHE A 134 38.28 -13.44 10.16
C PHE A 134 39.48 -12.52 10.15
N GLY A 135 39.97 -12.17 11.33
CA GLY A 135 41.07 -11.21 11.44
C GLY A 135 41.67 -11.17 12.83
N HIS A 136 42.52 -10.18 13.04
CA HIS A 136 43.20 -9.95 14.32
C HIS A 136 42.81 -8.59 14.88
N ALA A 137 42.20 -8.59 16.06
CA ALA A 137 41.81 -7.41 16.79
C ALA A 137 43.01 -6.83 17.56
N ALA A 138 43.40 -5.62 17.22
CA ALA A 138 44.44 -4.86 17.89
C ALA A 138 43.84 -3.59 18.51
N LEU A 139 44.39 -3.18 19.65
CA LEU A 139 43.99 -1.92 20.29
C LEU A 139 44.53 -0.74 19.48
N VAL A 140 43.65 0.22 19.17
CA VAL A 140 44.06 1.47 18.53
C VAL A 140 44.73 2.36 19.58
N THR A 141 46.04 2.54 19.46
CA THR A 141 46.86 3.34 20.38
C THR A 141 47.16 4.74 19.85
N ASP A 142 47.17 4.91 18.52
CA ASP A 142 47.35 6.22 17.90
C ASP A 142 46.11 7.10 18.12
N GLU A 143 46.33 8.33 18.61
CA GLU A 143 45.25 9.24 18.97
C GLU A 143 44.45 9.70 17.73
N SER A 144 45.12 9.89 16.59
CA SER A 144 44.47 10.33 15.36
C SER A 144 43.62 9.22 14.72
N GLU A 145 44.11 7.99 14.72
CA GLU A 145 43.33 6.81 14.29
C GLU A 145 42.12 6.59 15.21
N LYS A 146 42.30 6.79 16.52
CA LYS A 146 41.22 6.63 17.51
C LYS A 146 40.10 7.64 17.30
N LEU A 147 40.43 8.93 17.13
CA LEU A 147 39.44 9.98 16.88
C LEU A 147 38.72 9.75 15.55
N TRP A 148 39.46 9.41 14.50
CA TRP A 148 38.88 9.09 13.19
C TRP A 148 37.93 7.87 13.27
N ALA A 149 38.30 6.83 14.02
CA ALA A 149 37.46 5.64 14.17
C ALA A 149 36.19 5.94 14.99
N LEU A 150 36.28 6.79 16.02
CA LEU A 150 35.12 7.26 16.79
C LEU A 150 34.16 8.07 15.92
N GLU A 151 34.69 8.94 15.07
CA GLU A 151 33.92 9.67 14.08
C GLU A 151 33.24 8.71 13.09
N LEU A 152 33.98 7.76 12.52
CA LEU A 152 33.45 6.74 11.61
C LEU A 152 32.29 5.95 12.24
N LEU A 153 32.47 5.49 13.48
CA LEU A 153 31.46 4.72 14.21
C LEU A 153 30.23 5.56 14.53
N THR A 154 30.42 6.81 14.93
CA THR A 154 29.32 7.75 15.23
C THR A 154 28.52 8.07 13.97
N ASN A 155 29.22 8.39 12.88
CA ASN A 155 28.63 8.73 11.59
C ASN A 155 27.99 7.52 10.89
N LYS A 156 28.41 6.30 11.21
CA LYS A 156 27.72 5.08 10.76
C LYS A 156 26.32 4.95 11.38
N ILE A 157 26.16 5.33 12.64
CA ILE A 157 24.83 5.26 13.30
C ILE A 157 23.93 6.33 12.71
N ILE A 158 24.42 7.58 12.65
CA ILE A 158 23.72 8.69 12.03
C ILE A 158 24.73 9.53 11.24
N PRO A 159 24.58 9.69 9.92
CA PRO A 159 25.47 10.51 9.10
C PRO A 159 25.63 11.93 9.64
N GLY A 160 26.88 12.41 9.69
CA GLY A 160 27.24 13.75 10.18
C GLY A 160 27.00 13.97 11.68
N ARG A 161 26.64 12.94 12.45
CA ARG A 161 26.30 13.08 13.87
C ARG A 161 27.46 13.51 14.73
N TRP A 162 28.69 13.17 14.34
CA TRP A 162 29.89 13.57 15.06
C TRP A 162 29.96 15.10 15.26
N ASP A 163 29.68 15.89 14.23
CA ASP A 163 29.76 17.36 14.27
C ASP A 163 28.55 18.02 14.98
N GLN A 164 27.48 17.26 15.20
CA GLN A 164 26.22 17.74 15.77
C GLN A 164 26.09 17.41 17.27
N VAL A 165 27.11 16.79 17.86
CA VAL A 165 27.22 16.56 19.30
C VAL A 165 28.35 17.42 19.89
N ARG A 166 28.52 17.37 21.21
CA ARG A 166 29.55 18.16 21.89
C ARG A 166 30.95 17.78 21.39
N GLN A 167 31.67 18.76 20.84
CA GLN A 167 33.05 18.63 20.37
C GLN A 167 34.00 19.58 21.13
N PRO A 168 35.27 19.19 21.37
CA PRO A 168 35.78 17.82 21.25
C PRO A 168 35.22 16.90 22.36
N PRO A 169 35.35 15.57 22.22
CA PRO A 169 35.09 14.65 23.33
C PRO A 169 35.95 15.05 24.54
N ASN A 170 35.39 14.92 25.73
CA ASN A 170 36.15 15.23 26.94
C ASN A 170 37.21 14.13 27.19
N LYS A 171 38.23 14.47 27.99
CA LYS A 171 39.34 13.53 28.27
C LYS A 171 38.87 12.22 28.92
N PHE A 172 37.82 12.27 29.74
CA PHE A 172 37.28 11.07 30.40
C PHE A 172 36.60 10.12 29.41
N GLU A 173 35.83 10.65 28.45
CA GLU A 173 35.23 9.89 27.35
C GLU A 173 36.31 9.21 26.50
N LEU A 174 37.38 9.94 26.13
CA LEU A 174 38.50 9.38 25.38
C LEU A 174 39.29 8.33 26.16
N MET A 175 39.39 8.45 27.48
CA MET A 175 40.06 7.46 28.33
C MET A 175 39.22 6.18 28.48
N GLN A 176 37.90 6.31 28.65
CA GLN A 176 37.00 5.17 28.89
C GLN A 176 36.65 4.42 27.61
N THR A 177 36.50 5.11 26.49
CA THR A 177 36.16 4.47 25.22
C THR A 177 37.41 3.92 24.55
N GLN A 178 37.40 2.62 24.25
CA GLN A 178 38.50 1.91 23.60
C GLN A 178 38.00 1.41 22.25
N ILE A 179 38.86 1.50 21.23
CA ILE A 179 38.55 1.06 19.87
C ILE A 179 39.48 -0.10 19.51
N LEU A 180 38.91 -1.16 18.95
CA LEU A 180 39.66 -2.25 18.36
C LEU A 180 39.60 -2.14 16.84
N ARG A 181 40.77 -2.22 16.21
CA ARG A 181 40.88 -2.44 14.77
C ARG A 181 41.10 -3.92 14.51
N VAL A 182 40.20 -4.53 13.76
CA VAL A 182 40.35 -5.88 13.25
C VAL A 182 40.97 -5.81 11.86
N ARG A 183 42.24 -6.21 11.76
CA ARG A 183 42.92 -6.41 10.48
C ARG A 183 42.35 -7.65 9.82
N VAL A 184 41.59 -7.48 8.75
CA VAL A 184 40.87 -8.58 8.10
C VAL A 184 41.85 -9.44 7.30
N THR A 185 41.91 -10.73 7.61
CA THR A 185 42.74 -11.72 6.90
C THR A 185 41.95 -12.39 5.78
N SER A 186 40.69 -12.72 6.06
CA SER A 186 39.79 -13.32 5.07
C SER A 186 38.34 -13.01 5.41
N GLY A 187 37.46 -13.07 4.43
CA GLY A 187 36.03 -12.86 4.62
C GLY A 187 35.20 -13.62 3.61
N SER A 188 33.93 -13.87 3.93
CA SER A 188 32.98 -14.45 3.00
C SER A 188 31.57 -13.94 3.27
N ALA A 189 30.78 -13.88 2.22
CA ALA A 189 29.35 -13.62 2.30
C ALA A 189 28.57 -14.85 1.83
N LYS A 190 27.41 -15.07 2.43
CA LYS A 190 26.44 -16.06 1.99
C LYS A 190 25.10 -15.38 1.78
N VAL A 191 24.64 -15.39 0.54
CA VAL A 191 23.40 -14.71 0.13
C VAL A 191 22.47 -15.74 -0.51
N ARG A 192 21.23 -15.79 -0.04
CA ARG A 192 20.14 -16.50 -0.71
C ARG A 192 19.11 -15.47 -1.15
N ALA A 193 18.87 -15.43 -2.46
CA ALA A 193 17.80 -14.72 -3.11
C ALA A 193 17.20 -15.67 -4.16
N GLY A 194 15.89 -15.64 -4.36
CA GLY A 194 15.16 -16.45 -5.32
C GLY A 194 14.00 -17.25 -4.72
N PRO A 195 13.09 -17.73 -5.59
CA PRO A 195 11.80 -18.34 -5.23
C PRO A 195 11.91 -19.59 -4.35
N PRO A 196 10.76 -20.10 -3.86
CA PRO A 196 10.65 -21.50 -3.47
C PRO A 196 11.29 -22.42 -4.52
N ALA A 197 11.99 -23.43 -4.05
CA ALA A 197 12.68 -24.40 -4.90
C ALA A 197 12.11 -25.79 -4.56
N ASP A 198 10.81 -25.96 -4.83
CA ASP A 198 10.05 -27.15 -4.52
C ASP A 198 10.50 -28.36 -5.34
N ASP A 199 10.31 -29.55 -4.76
CA ASP A 199 10.61 -30.80 -5.41
C ASP A 199 9.64 -31.02 -6.58
N LYS A 200 10.14 -31.60 -7.67
CA LYS A 200 9.36 -31.76 -8.91
C LYS A 200 8.12 -32.63 -8.69
N GLU A 201 8.20 -33.60 -7.80
CA GLU A 201 7.11 -34.50 -7.46
C GLU A 201 5.96 -33.73 -6.81
N ASP A 202 6.26 -32.86 -5.83
CA ASP A 202 5.27 -32.01 -5.16
C ASP A 202 4.60 -31.02 -6.13
N VAL A 203 5.39 -30.42 -7.03
CA VAL A 203 4.87 -29.49 -8.04
C VAL A 203 3.98 -30.19 -9.07
N GLN A 204 4.21 -31.49 -9.30
CA GLN A 204 3.42 -32.30 -10.24
C GLN A 204 2.19 -32.95 -9.61
N ASP A 205 2.09 -32.98 -8.29
CA ASP A 205 0.93 -33.51 -7.56
C ASP A 205 -0.20 -32.47 -7.50
N PRO A 206 -1.34 -32.69 -8.21
CA PRO A 206 -2.45 -31.74 -8.20
C PRO A 206 -3.12 -31.59 -6.83
N GLY A 207 -3.05 -32.61 -5.98
CA GLY A 207 -3.58 -32.59 -4.62
C GLY A 207 -2.77 -31.67 -3.71
N VAL A 208 -1.45 -31.70 -3.83
CA VAL A 208 -0.56 -30.78 -3.09
C VAL A 208 -0.72 -29.36 -3.61
N MET A 209 -0.63 -29.17 -4.94
CA MET A 209 -0.74 -27.84 -5.57
C MET A 209 -2.08 -27.14 -5.34
N LYS A 210 -3.17 -27.89 -5.13
CA LYS A 210 -4.50 -27.33 -4.83
C LYS A 210 -4.67 -26.93 -3.36
N ASN A 211 -3.98 -27.61 -2.44
CA ASN A 211 -4.24 -27.50 -0.99
C ASN A 211 -3.12 -26.81 -0.21
N VAL A 212 -1.93 -26.64 -0.79
CA VAL A 212 -0.75 -26.08 -0.10
C VAL A 212 -0.29 -24.82 -0.82
N TRP A 213 -0.23 -23.71 -0.09
CA TRP A 213 0.29 -22.45 -0.61
C TRP A 213 1.82 -22.43 -0.52
N SER A 214 2.48 -22.11 -1.65
CA SER A 214 3.90 -21.83 -1.71
C SER A 214 4.12 -20.42 -2.25
N GLY A 215 5.08 -19.70 -1.65
CA GLY A 215 5.38 -18.34 -2.06
C GLY A 215 6.42 -17.65 -1.18
N TYR A 216 6.58 -16.36 -1.43
CA TYR A 216 7.54 -15.49 -0.76
C TYR A 216 6.82 -14.44 0.07
N VAL A 217 7.23 -14.26 1.33
CA VAL A 217 6.74 -13.19 2.21
C VAL A 217 7.91 -12.23 2.46
N PRO A 218 7.89 -11.00 1.90
CA PRO A 218 8.97 -10.04 2.11
C PRO A 218 9.05 -9.60 3.57
N LEU A 219 10.28 -9.45 4.08
CA LEU A 219 10.56 -8.91 5.41
C LEU A 219 11.45 -7.69 5.24
N VAL A 220 10.88 -6.51 5.47
CA VAL A 220 11.55 -5.22 5.28
C VAL A 220 11.75 -4.56 6.63
N GLU A 221 13.00 -4.21 6.94
CA GLU A 221 13.31 -3.38 8.10
C GLU A 221 13.02 -1.91 7.79
N SER A 222 12.35 -1.22 8.71
CA SER A 222 12.10 0.21 8.61
C SER A 222 12.42 0.92 9.93
N MET A 223 12.89 2.16 9.82
CA MET A 223 13.05 3.08 10.94
C MET A 223 11.75 3.85 11.17
N GLY A 224 11.24 3.75 12.41
CA GLY A 224 10.11 4.53 12.87
C GLY A 224 10.43 6.00 13.09
N GLN A 225 9.41 6.78 13.46
CA GLN A 225 9.56 8.22 13.71
C GLN A 225 10.51 8.49 14.89
N PRO A 226 11.44 9.46 14.79
CA PRO A 226 12.34 9.82 15.87
C PRO A 226 11.57 10.30 17.11
N ILE A 227 11.88 9.72 18.27
CA ILE A 227 11.26 10.07 19.54
C ILE A 227 12.23 10.95 20.33
N PRO A 228 11.87 12.19 20.67
CA PRO A 228 12.74 13.06 21.47
C PRO A 228 12.85 12.55 22.91
N SER A 229 14.00 12.80 23.55
CA SER A 229 14.14 12.56 24.98
C SER A 229 13.30 13.56 25.78
N ALA A 230 12.94 13.21 27.03
CA ALA A 230 12.12 14.05 27.89
C ALA A 230 12.74 15.43 28.21
N TYR A 231 14.06 15.58 28.04
CA TYR A 231 14.81 16.80 28.28
C TYR A 231 15.31 17.46 26.99
N ASN A 232 14.91 16.95 25.82
CA ASN A 232 15.24 17.59 24.55
C ASN A 232 14.50 18.92 24.45
N GLN A 233 15.25 19.99 24.16
CA GLN A 233 14.70 21.35 24.01
C GLN A 233 14.60 21.79 22.54
N LEU A 234 15.16 21.01 21.60
CA LEU A 234 15.00 21.29 20.18
C LEU A 234 13.55 21.03 19.78
N GLN A 235 12.91 22.03 19.17
CA GLN A 235 11.52 21.94 18.70
C GLN A 235 11.39 20.94 17.55
N ASP A 236 12.33 20.99 16.61
CA ASP A 236 12.33 20.15 15.42
C ASP A 236 13.40 19.05 15.49
N VAL A 237 13.08 17.90 14.89
CA VAL A 237 14.07 16.85 14.64
C VAL A 237 15.09 17.36 13.63
N PRO A 238 16.40 17.29 13.89
CA PRO A 238 17.42 17.72 12.92
C PRO A 238 17.30 16.99 11.57
N GLU A 239 17.58 17.71 10.48
CA GLU A 239 17.43 17.21 9.10
C GLU A 239 18.18 15.90 8.86
N HIS A 240 19.47 15.83 9.23
CA HIS A 240 20.28 14.60 9.12
C HIS A 240 19.70 13.35 9.81
N VAL A 241 18.84 13.52 10.83
CA VAL A 241 18.15 12.40 11.51
C VAL A 241 16.95 11.94 10.70
N ARG A 242 16.20 12.88 10.09
CA ARG A 242 15.11 12.56 9.16
C ARG A 242 15.65 11.94 7.87
N ASP A 243 16.69 12.53 7.29
CA ASP A 243 17.32 12.05 6.06
C ASP A 243 17.86 10.62 6.21
N LEU A 244 18.43 10.29 7.38
CA LEU A 244 18.81 8.92 7.69
C LEU A 244 17.59 7.98 7.69
N GLN A 245 16.52 8.37 8.36
CA GLN A 245 15.31 7.55 8.45
C GLN A 245 14.73 7.28 7.06
N GLU A 246 14.56 8.35 6.27
CA GLU A 246 14.03 8.29 4.91
C GLU A 246 14.96 7.48 4.00
N GLY A 247 16.25 7.80 3.96
CA GLY A 247 17.23 7.08 3.15
C GLY A 247 17.39 5.60 3.55
N PHE A 248 17.34 5.28 4.85
CA PHE A 248 17.35 3.89 5.30
C PHE A 248 16.13 3.14 4.78
N ASN A 249 14.93 3.72 4.90
CA ASN A 249 13.69 3.11 4.46
C ASN A 249 13.65 2.95 2.93
N GLU A 250 14.01 3.99 2.18
CA GLU A 250 14.07 3.95 0.71
C GLU A 250 15.03 2.88 0.19
N GLU A 251 16.21 2.75 0.78
CA GLU A 251 17.16 1.71 0.40
C GLU A 251 16.68 0.29 0.77
N ALA A 252 16.02 0.15 1.93
CA ALA A 252 15.44 -1.12 2.35
C ALA A 252 14.33 -1.56 1.40
N ASP A 253 13.44 -0.64 1.04
CA ASP A 253 12.38 -0.85 0.06
C ASP A 253 12.96 -1.17 -1.31
N ALA A 254 13.92 -0.39 -1.82
CA ALA A 254 14.53 -0.62 -3.13
C ALA A 254 15.22 -1.99 -3.25
N TYR A 255 15.90 -2.41 -2.18
CA TYR A 255 16.51 -3.74 -2.12
C TYR A 255 15.46 -4.85 -2.09
N ASN A 256 14.41 -4.71 -1.27
CA ASN A 256 13.30 -5.66 -1.23
C ASN A 256 12.57 -5.72 -2.59
N ASP A 257 12.35 -4.58 -3.24
CA ASP A 257 11.76 -4.47 -4.56
C ASP A 257 12.54 -5.26 -5.61
N LYS A 258 13.86 -5.18 -5.55
CA LYS A 258 14.76 -5.97 -6.41
C LYS A 258 14.61 -7.46 -6.13
N LEU A 259 14.51 -7.87 -4.86
CA LEU A 259 14.29 -9.26 -4.49
C LEU A 259 12.92 -9.72 -4.97
N VAL A 260 11.82 -9.04 -4.62
CA VAL A 260 10.46 -9.34 -5.10
C VAL A 260 10.43 -9.48 -6.62
N LYS A 261 11.09 -8.60 -7.37
CA LYS A 261 11.23 -8.72 -8.84
C LYS A 261 11.99 -9.97 -9.27
N GLN A 262 12.98 -10.43 -8.51
CA GLN A 262 13.69 -11.69 -8.76
C GLN A 262 12.85 -12.91 -8.38
N GLU A 263 12.07 -12.84 -7.30
CA GLU A 263 11.12 -13.88 -6.87
C GLU A 263 9.99 -14.06 -7.88
N THR A 264 9.51 -12.95 -8.45
CA THR A 264 8.40 -12.92 -9.40
C THR A 264 8.85 -13.05 -10.86
N ARG A 265 10.15 -13.19 -11.13
CA ARG A 265 10.66 -13.39 -12.50
C ARG A 265 10.15 -14.71 -13.07
N GLY A 266 9.30 -14.63 -14.09
CA GLY A 266 8.64 -15.78 -14.72
C GLY A 266 7.17 -15.91 -14.36
N ILE A 267 6.73 -15.23 -13.29
CA ILE A 267 5.32 -14.88 -13.08
C ILE A 267 5.11 -13.64 -13.95
N ASN A 268 4.78 -13.87 -15.22
CA ASN A 268 4.47 -12.77 -16.11
C ASN A 268 3.17 -12.13 -15.62
N THR A 269 3.25 -10.80 -15.45
CA THR A 269 2.30 -9.89 -14.83
C THR A 269 2.16 -10.01 -13.31
N GLN A 270 2.17 -8.86 -12.63
CA GLN A 270 2.03 -8.71 -11.17
C GLN A 270 0.76 -9.41 -10.63
N TYR A 271 -0.15 -9.74 -11.56
CA TYR A 271 -1.28 -10.64 -11.43
C TYR A 271 -1.26 -11.63 -12.59
N SER A 272 -1.62 -12.89 -12.39
CA SER A 272 -1.71 -13.90 -13.47
C SER A 272 -2.89 -13.69 -14.43
N GLU A 273 -3.76 -12.73 -14.13
CA GLU A 273 -5.00 -12.44 -14.85
C GLU A 273 -4.99 -10.98 -15.36
N PRO A 274 -5.62 -10.69 -16.51
CA PRO A 274 -5.75 -9.33 -17.00
C PRO A 274 -6.62 -8.49 -16.07
N TYR A 275 -6.47 -7.16 -16.13
CA TYR A 275 -7.49 -6.28 -15.55
C TYR A 275 -8.80 -6.49 -16.29
N ARG A 276 -9.89 -6.66 -15.55
CA ARG A 276 -11.23 -6.81 -16.08
C ARG A 276 -12.04 -5.55 -15.83
N LEU A 277 -12.66 -5.02 -16.88
CA LEU A 277 -13.64 -3.94 -16.86
C LEU A 277 -15.02 -4.55 -17.15
N TYR A 278 -15.74 -4.87 -16.08
CA TYR A 278 -17.11 -5.38 -16.14
C TYR A 278 -17.87 -5.03 -14.85
N ASN A 279 -18.63 -3.94 -14.82
CA ASN A 279 -19.33 -3.46 -13.62
C ASN A 279 -20.07 -4.60 -12.90
N THR A 280 -19.56 -5.04 -11.74
CA THR A 280 -20.07 -6.22 -11.03
C THR A 280 -20.28 -5.90 -9.57
N HIS A 281 -21.37 -6.44 -9.03
CA HIS A 281 -21.63 -6.40 -7.60
C HIS A 281 -20.78 -7.44 -6.86
N ILE A 282 -19.66 -7.01 -6.28
CA ILE A 282 -18.79 -7.88 -5.48
C ILE A 282 -18.83 -7.41 -4.02
N SER A 283 -19.52 -8.13 -3.15
CA SER A 283 -19.42 -7.88 -1.71
C SER A 283 -18.06 -8.37 -1.18
N GLU A 284 -17.47 -7.64 -0.24
CA GLU A 284 -16.21 -8.01 0.44
C GLU A 284 -15.01 -8.25 -0.49
N TYR A 285 -14.80 -7.36 -1.47
CA TYR A 285 -13.70 -7.52 -2.44
C TYR A 285 -12.33 -7.68 -1.78
N GLU A 286 -11.48 -8.53 -2.37
CA GLU A 286 -10.10 -8.74 -1.93
C GLU A 286 -9.16 -7.64 -2.44
N LEU A 287 -8.09 -7.37 -1.68
CA LEU A 287 -7.04 -6.43 -2.08
C LEU A 287 -5.99 -7.10 -2.99
N GLY A 288 -5.39 -6.34 -3.90
CA GLY A 288 -4.29 -6.84 -4.73
C GLY A 288 -4.71 -7.89 -5.76
N ARG A 289 -5.91 -7.75 -6.33
CA ARG A 289 -6.43 -8.59 -7.40
C ARG A 289 -6.85 -7.72 -8.59
N PRO A 290 -6.69 -8.17 -9.85
CA PRO A 290 -7.13 -7.45 -11.04
C PRO A 290 -8.62 -7.70 -11.37
N VAL A 291 -9.41 -8.12 -10.38
CA VAL A 291 -10.83 -8.37 -10.56
C VAL A 291 -11.57 -7.06 -10.81
N THR A 292 -12.66 -7.15 -11.57
CA THR A 292 -13.57 -6.03 -11.79
C THR A 292 -14.23 -5.58 -10.48
N LEU A 293 -14.73 -4.35 -10.43
CA LEU A 293 -15.52 -3.81 -9.33
C LEU A 293 -16.80 -3.19 -9.90
N TYR A 294 -17.36 -2.17 -9.24
CA TYR A 294 -18.69 -1.61 -9.53
C TYR A 294 -18.72 -0.62 -10.71
N GLY A 295 -17.57 -0.17 -11.21
CA GLY A 295 -17.51 0.95 -12.15
C GLY A 295 -16.23 0.98 -12.98
N ASP A 296 -16.39 1.15 -14.30
CA ASP A 296 -15.31 1.12 -15.26
C ASP A 296 -15.13 2.42 -16.04
N ILE A 297 -13.86 2.84 -16.18
CA ILE A 297 -13.45 3.91 -17.08
C ILE A 297 -12.33 3.35 -17.98
N PRO A 298 -12.60 3.03 -19.26
CA PRO A 298 -11.62 2.41 -20.16
C PRO A 298 -10.63 3.45 -20.70
N PHE A 299 -9.86 4.05 -19.80
CA PHE A 299 -8.85 5.07 -20.08
C PHE A 299 -7.55 4.72 -19.36
N MET A 300 -6.44 4.80 -20.09
CA MET A 300 -5.11 4.51 -19.55
C MET A 300 -4.12 5.59 -19.97
N GLN A 301 -3.25 5.95 -19.05
CA GLN A 301 -2.18 6.92 -19.30
C GLN A 301 -0.82 6.28 -19.04
N ALA A 302 0.18 6.69 -19.83
CA ALA A 302 1.57 6.33 -19.63
C ALA A 302 2.40 7.59 -19.42
N HIS A 303 3.24 7.58 -18.39
CA HIS A 303 4.04 8.73 -17.98
C HIS A 303 5.53 8.37 -17.97
N ARG A 304 6.35 9.30 -18.45
CA ARG A 304 7.79 9.37 -18.21
C ARG A 304 8.18 10.83 -17.97
N LYS A 305 9.43 11.06 -17.56
CA LYS A 305 9.95 12.43 -17.40
C LYS A 305 9.66 13.25 -18.68
N ASP A 306 9.02 14.39 -18.51
CA ASP A 306 8.69 15.37 -19.57
C ASP A 306 7.77 14.86 -20.71
N SER A 307 7.12 13.71 -20.55
CA SER A 307 6.26 13.14 -21.60
C SER A 307 5.14 12.25 -21.05
N TYR A 308 3.94 12.49 -21.55
CA TYR A 308 2.73 11.73 -21.21
C TYR A 308 1.97 11.38 -22.50
N VAL A 309 1.32 10.21 -22.50
CA VAL A 309 0.40 9.79 -23.56
C VAL A 309 -0.80 9.09 -22.93
N GLY A 310 -1.98 9.24 -23.54
CA GLY A 310 -3.22 8.61 -23.08
C GLY A 310 -3.92 7.82 -24.19
N LEU A 311 -4.52 6.69 -23.82
CA LEU A 311 -5.36 5.84 -24.66
C LEU A 311 -6.75 5.76 -24.02
N CYS A 312 -7.77 6.25 -24.74
CA CYS A 312 -9.17 6.00 -24.39
C CYS A 312 -9.74 4.93 -25.34
N TRP A 313 -10.20 3.82 -24.75
CA TRP A 313 -10.79 2.67 -25.44
C TRP A 313 -12.31 2.75 -25.32
N LEU A 314 -12.96 3.44 -26.26
CA LEU A 314 -14.40 3.68 -26.21
C LEU A 314 -15.17 2.40 -26.58
N ASN A 315 -15.40 1.55 -25.59
CA ASN A 315 -16.21 0.34 -25.68
C ASN A 315 -16.97 0.12 -24.36
N ALA A 316 -18.24 -0.28 -24.46
CA ALA A 316 -19.17 -0.48 -23.36
C ALA A 316 -19.37 -1.96 -22.96
N ALA A 317 -18.84 -2.87 -23.75
CA ALA A 317 -18.85 -4.30 -23.46
C ALA A 317 -17.80 -4.66 -22.40
N GLU A 318 -17.92 -5.87 -21.87
CA GLU A 318 -16.88 -6.48 -21.05
C GLU A 318 -15.51 -6.35 -21.72
N THR A 319 -14.53 -5.82 -21.00
CA THR A 319 -13.20 -5.53 -21.56
C THR A 319 -12.08 -6.05 -20.66
N TRP A 320 -11.09 -6.69 -21.28
CA TRP A 320 -9.89 -7.22 -20.61
C TRP A 320 -8.64 -6.48 -21.06
N ILE A 321 -7.73 -6.21 -20.13
CA ILE A 321 -6.50 -5.44 -20.37
C ILE A 321 -5.29 -6.18 -19.82
N ASP A 322 -4.47 -6.73 -20.71
CA ASP A 322 -3.14 -7.23 -20.36
C ASP A 322 -2.13 -6.09 -20.38
N ILE A 323 -1.19 -6.09 -19.42
CA ILE A 323 -0.09 -5.13 -19.36
C ILE A 323 1.22 -5.87 -19.19
N THR A 324 2.07 -5.87 -20.22
CA THR A 324 3.41 -6.48 -20.15
C THR A 324 4.48 -5.41 -20.25
N LYS A 325 5.57 -5.56 -19.49
CA LYS A 325 6.72 -4.66 -19.56
C LYS A 325 7.90 -5.40 -20.16
N THR A 326 8.43 -4.87 -21.25
CA THR A 326 9.64 -5.38 -21.90
C THR A 326 10.77 -4.40 -21.64
N LYS A 327 11.90 -4.90 -21.12
CA LYS A 327 13.05 -4.07 -20.78
C LYS A 327 14.20 -4.38 -21.73
N THR A 328 14.66 -3.36 -22.45
CA THR A 328 15.93 -3.37 -23.19
C THR A 328 17.03 -2.72 -22.35
N LYS A 329 18.28 -2.69 -22.83
CA LYS A 329 19.40 -2.08 -22.09
C LYS A 329 19.21 -0.58 -21.85
N THR A 330 18.46 0.11 -22.71
CA THR A 330 18.27 1.57 -22.68
C THR A 330 16.83 1.97 -22.33
N ASP A 331 15.83 1.18 -22.73
CA ASP A 331 14.42 1.56 -22.66
C ASP A 331 13.55 0.48 -22.01
N THR A 332 12.52 0.91 -21.28
CA THR A 332 11.45 0.04 -20.79
C THR A 332 10.17 0.37 -21.57
N ASN A 333 9.67 -0.59 -22.33
CA ASN A 333 8.43 -0.48 -23.09
C ASN A 333 7.31 -1.20 -22.36
N THR A 334 6.19 -0.50 -22.17
CA THR A 334 4.96 -1.10 -21.64
C THR A 334 4.02 -1.39 -22.82
N ASN A 335 3.71 -2.66 -23.05
CA ASN A 335 2.77 -3.11 -24.06
C ASN A 335 1.43 -3.41 -23.38
N THR A 336 0.34 -2.93 -23.97
CA THR A 336 -1.01 -3.19 -23.45
C THR A 336 -1.88 -3.81 -24.53
N ARG A 337 -2.68 -4.81 -24.15
CA ARG A 337 -3.59 -5.51 -25.07
C ARG A 337 -5.01 -5.40 -24.52
N TRP A 338 -5.88 -4.79 -25.32
CA TRP A 338 -7.28 -4.53 -24.98
C TRP A 338 -8.16 -5.46 -25.81
N ILE A 339 -9.07 -6.16 -25.16
CA ILE A 339 -10.01 -7.09 -25.80
C ILE A 339 -11.39 -6.83 -25.22
N SER A 340 -12.35 -6.45 -26.07
CA SER A 340 -13.75 -6.30 -25.67
C SER A 340 -14.59 -7.42 -26.27
N GLU A 341 -15.61 -7.87 -25.55
CA GLU A 341 -16.50 -8.96 -25.99
C GLU A 341 -17.28 -8.60 -27.26
N ALA A 342 -17.76 -7.36 -27.36
CA ALA A 342 -18.62 -6.90 -28.44
C ALA A 342 -18.36 -5.43 -28.80
N GLY A 343 -19.08 -4.92 -29.80
CA GLY A 343 -18.95 -3.56 -30.31
C GLY A 343 -17.68 -3.30 -31.14
N HIS A 344 -17.65 -2.14 -31.81
CA HIS A 344 -16.45 -1.67 -32.52
C HIS A 344 -15.65 -0.73 -31.61
N PRO A 345 -14.43 -1.10 -31.18
CA PRO A 345 -13.65 -0.21 -30.33
C PRO A 345 -13.20 1.02 -31.12
N ARG A 346 -13.43 2.20 -30.56
CA ARG A 346 -12.77 3.43 -31.04
C ARG A 346 -11.62 3.78 -30.11
N ARG A 347 -10.41 3.79 -30.69
CA ARG A 347 -9.18 4.27 -30.06
C ARG A 347 -9.06 5.77 -30.26
N LEU A 348 -8.94 6.51 -29.17
CA LEU A 348 -8.60 7.93 -29.17
C LEU A 348 -7.27 8.14 -28.45
N ASP A 349 -6.25 8.60 -29.18
CA ASP A 349 -4.95 8.98 -28.63
C ASP A 349 -4.99 10.47 -28.24
N LEU A 350 -4.74 10.79 -26.96
CA LEU A 350 -4.89 12.16 -26.43
C LEU A 350 -3.53 12.80 -26.08
N PRO A 351 -3.17 13.96 -26.66
CA PRO A 351 -2.15 14.87 -26.14
C PRO A 351 -2.80 15.90 -25.18
N VAL A 352 -2.47 15.90 -23.88
CA VAL A 352 -3.13 16.73 -22.86
C VAL A 352 -2.20 17.71 -22.13
N THR A 353 -2.33 19.01 -22.39
CA THR A 353 -1.69 20.10 -21.60
C THR A 353 -2.51 20.49 -20.35
N SER A 354 -1.85 20.85 -19.24
CA SER A 354 -2.47 21.15 -17.93
C SER A 354 -2.99 22.59 -17.78
N PRO A 355 -4.08 22.80 -17.02
CA PRO A 355 -4.13 23.94 -16.06
C PRO A 355 -4.91 23.72 -14.73
N GLN A 356 -4.77 24.72 -13.84
CA GLN A 356 -4.94 24.81 -12.36
C GLN A 356 -6.36 25.14 -11.81
N GLY A 357 -6.62 24.80 -10.51
CA GLY A 357 -7.31 25.67 -9.51
C GLY A 357 -8.77 25.40 -9.00
N CYS A 358 -8.99 25.52 -7.66
CA CYS A 358 -10.20 25.81 -6.79
C CYS A 358 -11.50 24.94 -6.86
N ALA A 359 -12.28 24.51 -5.82
CA ALA A 359 -12.36 24.62 -4.35
C ALA A 359 -13.43 23.60 -3.77
N GLN A 360 -13.69 23.59 -2.45
CA GLN A 360 -14.16 22.49 -1.54
C GLN A 360 -15.67 22.36 -1.16
N GLY A 361 -16.06 21.24 -0.49
CA GLY A 361 -17.21 21.09 0.44
C GLY A 361 -17.34 19.68 1.10
N LEU A 362 -17.67 19.58 2.40
CA LEU A 362 -17.80 18.34 3.23
C LEU A 362 -19.27 17.87 3.43
N CYS A 363 -19.52 16.58 3.74
CA CYS A 363 -20.80 15.99 4.21
C CYS A 363 -20.56 14.69 5.03
N CYS A 364 -21.49 14.22 5.89
CA CYS A 364 -21.42 12.97 6.71
C CYS A 364 -22.81 12.33 6.89
N PRO A 365 -23.01 10.98 6.88
CA PRO A 365 -24.32 10.38 7.24
C PRO A 365 -24.33 9.13 8.15
N ASN A 366 -25.55 8.68 8.55
CA ASN A 366 -25.95 7.32 9.00
C ASN A 366 -27.50 7.17 9.18
N ARG A 367 -28.02 5.93 9.38
CA ARG A 367 -29.41 5.43 9.22
C ARG A 367 -30.05 4.95 10.57
N HIS A 368 -31.32 5.24 10.87
CA HIS A 368 -32.08 4.57 11.97
C HIS A 368 -33.60 4.41 11.70
N HIS A 369 -34.27 3.58 12.53
CA HIS A 369 -35.73 3.52 12.74
C HIS A 369 -36.29 4.84 13.29
N GLY A 370 -37.57 5.13 13.05
CA GLY A 370 -38.21 6.44 13.27
C GLY A 370 -37.95 7.11 14.63
N ALA A 371 -37.88 6.34 15.72
CA ALA A 371 -37.58 6.85 17.06
C ALA A 371 -36.11 7.23 17.28
N ALA A 372 -35.16 6.58 16.59
CA ALA A 372 -33.72 6.73 16.86
C ALA A 372 -33.02 7.74 15.92
N LEU A 373 -33.67 8.21 14.85
CA LEU A 373 -33.17 9.28 13.98
C LEU A 373 -33.26 10.67 14.63
N GLY A 374 -34.25 10.90 15.49
CA GLY A 374 -34.33 12.12 16.32
C GLY A 374 -33.14 12.22 17.26
N ASP A 375 -32.80 11.11 17.91
CA ASP A 375 -31.61 10.98 18.77
C ASP A 375 -30.29 11.18 18.00
N LEU A 376 -30.24 10.86 16.70
CA LEU A 376 -29.06 11.11 15.86
C LEU A 376 -28.83 12.60 15.64
N GLY A 377 -29.85 13.31 15.16
CA GLY A 377 -29.78 14.76 14.94
C GLY A 377 -29.44 15.48 16.25
N HIS A 378 -30.18 15.17 17.31
CA HIS A 378 -29.93 15.73 18.64
C HIS A 378 -28.58 15.32 19.24
N GLY A 379 -28.11 14.10 19.00
CA GLY A 379 -26.83 13.59 19.50
C GLY A 379 -25.64 14.28 18.84
N MET A 380 -25.72 14.54 17.54
CA MET A 380 -24.71 15.32 16.80
C MET A 380 -24.71 16.79 17.23
N ASP A 381 -25.89 17.41 17.35
CA ASP A 381 -26.03 18.80 17.79
C ASP A 381 -25.55 18.99 19.23
N ARG A 382 -25.87 18.04 20.13
CA ARG A 382 -25.41 18.03 21.53
C ARG A 382 -23.89 18.06 21.65
N LEU A 383 -23.18 17.35 20.77
CA LEU A 383 -21.72 17.29 20.75
C LEU A 383 -21.08 18.23 19.72
N LYS A 384 -21.86 19.14 19.11
CA LYS A 384 -21.41 20.10 18.10
C LYS A 384 -20.70 19.45 16.90
N ILE A 385 -21.12 18.26 16.50
CA ILE A 385 -20.59 17.54 15.34
C ILE A 385 -21.38 17.97 14.09
N PRO A 386 -20.75 18.62 13.08
CA PRO A 386 -21.45 19.06 11.88
C PRO A 386 -21.93 17.87 11.04
N CYS A 387 -23.15 17.97 10.53
CA CYS A 387 -23.79 16.93 9.71
C CYS A 387 -24.82 17.57 8.76
N ASP A 388 -24.55 17.49 7.46
CA ASP A 388 -25.36 18.10 6.40
C ASP A 388 -26.49 17.21 5.89
N ALA A 389 -26.30 15.89 5.88
CA ALA A 389 -27.23 14.96 5.23
C ALA A 389 -27.39 13.64 5.98
N ILE A 390 -28.63 13.18 6.10
CA ILE A 390 -28.96 11.86 6.66
C ILE A 390 -29.39 10.94 5.53
N TRP A 391 -28.93 9.69 5.56
CA TRP A 391 -29.14 8.73 4.47
C TRP A 391 -30.08 7.61 4.91
N LEU A 392 -31.10 7.37 4.10
CA LEU A 392 -32.03 6.26 4.23
C LEU A 392 -31.72 5.25 3.15
N ASP A 393 -31.60 4.01 3.58
CA ASP A 393 -31.27 2.88 2.72
C ASP A 393 -32.45 1.88 2.81
N ILE A 394 -32.48 0.81 2.00
CA ILE A 394 -33.65 0.04 1.53
C ILE A 394 -34.78 -0.24 2.55
N GLU A 395 -34.50 -0.39 3.84
CA GLU A 395 -35.51 -0.67 4.87
C GLU A 395 -36.55 0.45 5.03
N TYR A 396 -36.24 1.68 4.60
CA TYR A 396 -37.19 2.80 4.59
C TYR A 396 -38.39 2.57 3.65
N LEU A 397 -38.26 1.63 2.71
CA LEU A 397 -39.34 1.24 1.80
C LEU A 397 -40.39 0.35 2.48
N ILE A 398 -40.05 -0.28 3.60
CA ILE A 398 -40.92 -1.20 4.36
C ILE A 398 -41.62 -0.46 5.51
N ASP A 399 -40.88 0.41 6.20
CA ASP A 399 -41.36 1.14 7.38
C ASP A 399 -41.88 2.54 7.02
N LYS A 400 -43.06 2.93 7.53
CA LYS A 400 -43.71 4.22 7.23
C LYS A 400 -43.47 5.30 8.31
N GLU A 401 -42.66 5.03 9.34
CA GLU A 401 -42.42 5.99 10.42
C GLU A 401 -41.51 7.19 10.05
N TRP A 402 -40.80 7.14 8.92
CA TRP A 402 -39.96 8.26 8.42
C TRP A 402 -40.79 9.51 8.07
N PHE A 403 -42.10 9.36 7.91
CA PHE A 403 -43.04 10.43 7.62
C PHE A 403 -43.06 11.53 8.71
N THR A 404 -42.71 11.18 9.95
CA THR A 404 -42.71 12.06 11.13
C THR A 404 -41.43 12.89 11.24
N MET A 405 -40.30 12.37 10.74
CA MET A 405 -38.95 12.98 10.80
C MET A 405 -38.76 14.18 9.85
N ARG A 406 -39.66 14.32 8.88
CA ARG A 406 -39.61 15.30 7.79
C ARG A 406 -39.59 16.76 8.23
N LYS A 407 -40.37 17.09 9.27
CA LYS A 407 -40.46 18.46 9.79
C LYS A 407 -39.25 18.83 10.66
N LEU A 408 -38.61 17.83 11.26
CA LEU A 408 -37.49 18.04 12.17
C LEU A 408 -36.21 18.38 11.41
N LEU A 409 -35.92 17.68 10.30
CA LEU A 409 -34.69 17.92 9.52
C LEU A 409 -34.70 19.26 8.77
N ASP A 410 -35.87 19.67 8.28
CA ASP A 410 -36.04 20.97 7.62
C ASP A 410 -35.81 22.14 8.60
N ALA A 411 -36.23 21.98 9.87
CA ALA A 411 -35.97 22.97 10.93
C ALA A 411 -34.46 23.15 11.24
N PHE A 412 -33.62 22.16 10.94
CA PHE A 412 -32.15 22.22 11.11
C PHE A 412 -31.39 22.46 9.79
N GLY A 413 -32.08 22.71 8.66
CA GLY A 413 -31.47 22.95 7.36
C GLY A 413 -30.79 21.73 6.70
N ARG A 414 -30.95 20.54 7.29
CA ARG A 414 -30.31 19.29 6.86
C ARG A 414 -31.01 18.67 5.65
N LYS A 415 -30.27 17.87 4.88
CA LYS A 415 -30.77 17.15 3.70
C LYS A 415 -31.07 15.69 4.05
N LEU A 416 -31.98 15.09 3.28
CA LEU A 416 -32.30 13.66 3.36
C LEU A 416 -31.91 13.00 2.04
N ILE A 417 -31.25 11.84 2.09
CA ILE A 417 -30.82 11.11 0.89
C ILE A 417 -31.43 9.72 0.92
N ASN A 418 -32.35 9.43 0.00
CA ASN A 418 -33.06 8.15 -0.07
C ASN A 418 -32.48 7.26 -1.15
N ILE A 419 -32.25 5.98 -0.84
CA ILE A 419 -31.83 5.00 -1.84
C ILE A 419 -32.96 4.68 -2.83
N ILE A 420 -32.64 4.57 -4.11
CA ILE A 420 -33.52 4.07 -5.17
C ILE A 420 -32.68 3.22 -6.11
N ASP A 421 -33.05 1.95 -6.19
CA ASP A 421 -32.40 0.95 -7.04
C ASP A 421 -33.19 0.79 -8.35
N PRO A 422 -32.56 0.31 -9.43
CA PRO A 422 -33.24 0.09 -10.71
C PRO A 422 -34.13 -1.17 -10.72
N ASN A 423 -34.09 -1.98 -9.65
CA ASN A 423 -34.81 -3.24 -9.55
C ASN A 423 -36.23 -3.04 -8.98
N PHE A 424 -37.27 -3.26 -9.80
CA PHE A 424 -38.66 -3.11 -9.35
C PHE A 424 -39.26 -4.44 -8.87
N ASN A 425 -39.91 -4.42 -7.70
CA ASN A 425 -40.60 -5.59 -7.18
C ASN A 425 -41.91 -5.86 -7.95
N ASN A 426 -42.02 -7.06 -8.53
CA ASN A 426 -43.15 -7.51 -9.36
C ASN A 426 -44.25 -8.24 -8.55
N THR A 427 -44.22 -8.18 -7.22
CA THR A 427 -45.26 -8.80 -6.38
C THR A 427 -46.48 -7.88 -6.21
N ASN A 428 -47.68 -8.45 -6.39
CA ASN A 428 -49.00 -7.86 -6.10
C ASN A 428 -49.37 -6.58 -6.87
N GLY A 429 -49.23 -6.57 -8.20
CA GLY A 429 -49.89 -5.58 -9.05
C GLY A 429 -49.51 -4.12 -8.74
N SER A 430 -48.26 -3.88 -8.32
CA SER A 430 -47.80 -2.52 -8.10
C SER A 430 -47.92 -1.72 -9.40
N ASN A 431 -48.67 -0.62 -9.37
CA ASN A 431 -48.93 0.21 -10.56
C ASN A 431 -47.63 0.69 -11.23
N ILE A 432 -46.52 0.76 -10.49
CA ILE A 432 -45.20 1.16 -10.99
C ILE A 432 -44.53 0.03 -11.79
N ALA A 433 -44.55 -1.21 -11.31
CA ALA A 433 -44.01 -2.35 -12.07
C ALA A 433 -44.85 -2.62 -13.33
N THR A 434 -46.17 -2.53 -13.22
CA THR A 434 -47.10 -2.70 -14.36
C THR A 434 -46.98 -1.56 -15.38
N ALA A 435 -46.86 -0.29 -14.93
CA ALA A 435 -46.63 0.85 -15.83
C ALA A 435 -45.23 0.79 -16.48
N GLY A 436 -44.21 0.39 -15.73
CA GLY A 436 -42.87 0.13 -16.27
C GLY A 436 -42.92 -0.93 -17.37
N GLN A 437 -43.54 -2.08 -17.12
CA GLN A 437 -43.72 -3.15 -18.12
C GLN A 437 -44.51 -2.69 -19.36
N ALA A 438 -45.54 -1.84 -19.19
CA ALA A 438 -46.31 -1.30 -20.31
C ALA A 438 -45.52 -0.31 -21.18
N HIS A 439 -44.55 0.42 -20.61
CA HIS A 439 -43.61 1.28 -21.33
C HIS A 439 -42.35 0.53 -21.83
N HIS A 440 -42.19 -0.74 -21.46
CA HIS A 440 -41.01 -1.56 -21.74
C HIS A 440 -41.44 -2.92 -22.30
N SER A 441 -41.95 -2.95 -23.53
CA SER A 441 -42.34 -4.19 -24.21
C SER A 441 -41.16 -5.18 -24.28
N GLY A 442 -41.20 -6.23 -23.45
CA GLY A 442 -40.27 -7.37 -23.51
C GLY A 442 -39.04 -7.32 -22.60
N LEU A 443 -38.95 -6.42 -21.62
CA LEU A 443 -37.75 -6.26 -20.77
C LEU A 443 -37.98 -6.67 -19.31
N THR A 444 -37.06 -7.47 -18.76
CA THR A 444 -37.02 -7.87 -17.34
C THR A 444 -36.65 -6.68 -16.43
N ALA A 445 -37.07 -6.74 -15.17
CA ALA A 445 -37.12 -5.67 -14.15
C ALA A 445 -35.81 -4.96 -13.72
N SER A 446 -34.74 -5.00 -14.53
CA SER A 446 -33.40 -4.47 -14.22
C SER A 446 -32.81 -3.59 -15.33
N THR A 447 -33.63 -3.14 -16.29
CA THR A 447 -33.20 -2.18 -17.31
C THR A 447 -33.38 -0.74 -16.83
N PRO A 448 -32.40 0.16 -17.04
CA PRO A 448 -32.58 1.60 -16.87
C PRO A 448 -33.83 2.07 -17.64
N PRO A 449 -34.55 3.07 -17.13
CA PRO A 449 -35.76 3.55 -17.75
C PRO A 449 -35.46 4.04 -19.16
N LEU A 450 -35.98 3.34 -20.16
CA LEU A 450 -35.86 3.73 -21.56
C LEU A 450 -36.64 5.02 -21.87
N SER A 451 -37.66 5.32 -21.06
CA SER A 451 -38.38 6.58 -21.07
C SER A 451 -37.89 7.44 -19.91
N THR A 452 -36.99 8.38 -20.22
CA THR A 452 -36.58 9.42 -19.27
C THR A 452 -37.79 10.20 -18.77
N ASP A 453 -38.82 10.39 -19.60
CA ASP A 453 -40.04 11.11 -19.23
C ASP A 453 -40.88 10.37 -18.18
N TRP A 454 -41.03 9.05 -18.31
CA TRP A 454 -41.71 8.24 -17.30
C TRP A 454 -40.94 8.28 -15.97
N TRP A 455 -39.61 8.08 -16.02
CA TRP A 455 -38.77 8.15 -14.83
C TRP A 455 -38.85 9.52 -14.17
N ASN A 456 -38.74 10.61 -14.94
CA ASN A 456 -38.87 11.98 -14.46
C ASN A 456 -40.20 12.21 -13.75
N GLY A 457 -41.31 11.69 -14.30
CA GLY A 457 -42.63 11.81 -13.71
C GLY A 457 -42.76 11.13 -12.33
N LEU A 458 -42.01 10.05 -12.08
CA LEU A 458 -42.00 9.40 -10.76
C LEU A 458 -41.41 10.29 -9.66
N PHE A 459 -40.56 11.25 -10.02
CA PHE A 459 -39.95 12.18 -9.07
C PHE A 459 -40.80 13.44 -8.84
N ASP A 460 -41.99 13.59 -9.42
CA ASP A 460 -42.86 14.70 -9.01
C ASP A 460 -43.23 14.58 -7.51
N TYR A 461 -43.24 15.68 -6.75
CA TYR A 461 -43.54 15.65 -5.31
C TYR A 461 -44.95 15.11 -4.98
N THR A 462 -45.90 15.22 -5.91
CA THR A 462 -47.25 14.67 -5.79
C THR A 462 -47.29 13.15 -6.01
N VAL A 463 -46.33 12.62 -6.79
CA VAL A 463 -46.18 11.20 -7.12
C VAL A 463 -45.27 10.51 -6.10
N PHE A 464 -44.06 11.03 -5.88
CA PHE A 464 -43.12 10.56 -4.86
C PHE A 464 -43.48 11.13 -3.48
N LYS A 465 -44.64 10.69 -2.98
CA LYS A 465 -45.22 11.17 -1.73
C LYS A 465 -44.23 11.05 -0.58
N GLY A 466 -44.05 12.16 0.11
CA GLY A 466 -43.18 12.27 1.29
C GLY A 466 -41.79 12.82 1.01
N THR A 467 -41.42 13.04 -0.26
CA THR A 467 -40.18 13.77 -0.61
C THR A 467 -40.43 15.29 -0.65
N MET A 468 -39.38 16.09 -0.41
CA MET A 468 -39.40 17.56 -0.40
C MET A 468 -38.14 18.13 -1.09
N VAL A 469 -38.00 19.46 -1.13
CA VAL A 469 -36.88 20.15 -1.79
C VAL A 469 -35.52 19.77 -1.21
N ASN A 470 -35.45 19.44 0.09
CA ASN A 470 -34.24 18.96 0.75
C ASN A 470 -33.98 17.44 0.60
N THR A 471 -34.76 16.73 -0.24
CA THR A 471 -34.61 15.29 -0.48
C THR A 471 -33.84 15.00 -1.76
N PHE A 472 -32.72 14.30 -1.64
CA PHE A 472 -31.87 13.82 -2.73
C PHE A 472 -31.85 12.29 -2.77
N ILE A 473 -31.16 11.73 -3.76
CA ILE A 473 -31.25 10.32 -4.10
C ILE A 473 -29.88 9.67 -4.05
N TRP A 474 -29.81 8.46 -3.49
CA TRP A 474 -28.72 7.50 -3.65
C TRP A 474 -29.17 6.42 -4.64
N LYS A 475 -28.31 6.07 -5.58
CA LYS A 475 -28.52 4.99 -6.55
C LYS A 475 -27.55 3.88 -6.17
N ASP A 476 -28.07 2.68 -5.98
CA ASP A 476 -27.26 1.49 -5.74
C ASP A 476 -27.70 0.37 -6.66
N MET A 477 -26.95 -0.73 -6.67
CA MET A 477 -27.29 -1.96 -7.39
C MET A 477 -27.49 -1.75 -8.90
N ASN A 478 -26.82 -0.75 -9.48
CA ASN A 478 -27.06 -0.24 -10.83
C ASN A 478 -26.11 -0.80 -11.89
N GLU A 479 -25.29 -1.79 -11.54
CA GLU A 479 -24.43 -2.54 -12.45
C GLU A 479 -25.15 -3.10 -13.69
N PRO A 480 -26.31 -3.79 -13.64
CA PRO A 480 -27.29 -3.98 -12.54
C PRO A 480 -27.12 -5.30 -11.78
N SER A 481 -27.27 -5.25 -10.45
CA SER A 481 -27.16 -6.42 -9.59
C SER A 481 -28.41 -7.31 -9.66
N VAL A 482 -28.22 -8.60 -9.96
CA VAL A 482 -29.27 -9.63 -10.06
C VAL A 482 -28.83 -10.87 -9.29
N PHE A 483 -29.29 -11.03 -8.06
CA PHE A 483 -28.79 -12.04 -7.11
C PHE A 483 -28.86 -13.49 -7.57
N ASN A 484 -29.81 -13.82 -8.45
CA ASN A 484 -30.01 -15.20 -8.94
C ASN A 484 -29.36 -15.46 -10.31
N ALA A 485 -28.59 -14.52 -10.83
CA ALA A 485 -27.97 -14.61 -12.15
C ALA A 485 -26.44 -14.86 -12.04
N PRO A 486 -25.80 -15.39 -13.11
CA PRO A 486 -24.35 -15.57 -13.14
C PRO A 486 -23.61 -14.27 -12.82
N GLU A 487 -22.58 -14.37 -11.99
CA GLU A 487 -21.77 -13.22 -11.53
C GLU A 487 -22.59 -12.10 -10.86
N ILE A 488 -23.82 -12.40 -10.41
CA ILE A 488 -24.75 -11.44 -9.77
C ILE A 488 -25.10 -10.27 -10.71
N ILE A 489 -25.06 -10.48 -12.03
CA ILE A 489 -25.37 -9.46 -13.04
C ILE A 489 -26.40 -9.96 -14.06
N MET A 490 -27.01 -9.03 -14.80
CA MET A 490 -28.01 -9.37 -15.82
C MET A 490 -27.42 -10.29 -16.91
N PRO A 491 -28.17 -11.31 -17.40
CA PRO A 491 -27.69 -12.19 -18.46
C PRO A 491 -27.31 -11.43 -19.74
N LYS A 492 -26.24 -11.90 -20.40
CA LYS A 492 -25.63 -11.23 -21.55
C LYS A 492 -26.52 -11.13 -22.79
N ASP A 493 -27.36 -12.14 -23.00
CA ASP A 493 -28.31 -12.28 -24.11
C ASP A 493 -29.63 -11.54 -23.88
N ASN A 494 -29.81 -10.89 -22.72
CA ASN A 494 -30.98 -10.06 -22.50
C ASN A 494 -30.99 -8.90 -23.50
N LEU A 495 -32.08 -8.78 -24.24
CA LEU A 495 -32.25 -7.70 -25.19
C LEU A 495 -32.43 -6.35 -24.48
N ARG A 496 -32.00 -5.30 -25.14
CA ARG A 496 -32.08 -3.90 -24.72
C ARG A 496 -32.75 -3.09 -25.85
N PHE A 497 -33.05 -1.82 -25.56
CA PHE A 497 -33.63 -0.93 -26.57
C PHE A 497 -32.78 -0.87 -27.84
N GLY A 498 -33.46 -0.84 -29.00
CA GLY A 498 -32.79 -0.85 -30.30
C GLY A 498 -32.30 -2.23 -30.76
N GLY A 499 -32.62 -3.30 -30.01
CA GLY A 499 -32.25 -4.67 -30.37
C GLY A 499 -30.83 -5.07 -29.95
N TRP A 500 -30.14 -4.24 -29.17
CA TRP A 500 -28.83 -4.55 -28.61
C TRP A 500 -28.91 -5.64 -27.55
N GLU A 501 -27.90 -6.48 -27.43
CA GLU A 501 -27.78 -7.41 -26.30
C GLU A 501 -27.21 -6.68 -25.07
N HIS A 502 -27.41 -7.24 -23.88
CA HIS A 502 -26.87 -6.67 -22.66
C HIS A 502 -25.33 -6.62 -22.69
N ARG A 503 -24.69 -7.62 -23.30
CA ARG A 503 -23.22 -7.65 -23.48
C ARG A 503 -22.66 -6.42 -24.20
N ASP A 504 -23.46 -5.78 -25.06
CA ASP A 504 -23.02 -4.61 -25.85
C ASP A 504 -22.96 -3.33 -25.01
N LEU A 505 -23.78 -3.25 -23.96
CA LEU A 505 -24.08 -2.02 -23.23
C LEU A 505 -23.86 -2.14 -21.72
N HIS A 506 -23.36 -3.27 -21.23
CA HIS A 506 -23.28 -3.60 -19.81
C HIS A 506 -22.63 -2.47 -18.98
N ASN A 507 -21.43 -2.02 -19.36
CA ASN A 507 -20.70 -1.01 -18.58
C ASN A 507 -21.33 0.40 -18.62
N LEU A 508 -22.28 0.65 -19.54
CA LEU A 508 -23.03 1.91 -19.60
C LEU A 508 -24.27 1.91 -18.69
N ASN A 509 -24.70 0.75 -18.21
CA ASN A 509 -25.98 0.59 -17.53
C ASN A 509 -26.14 1.51 -16.31
N GLY A 510 -25.15 1.48 -15.41
CA GLY A 510 -25.14 2.31 -14.22
C GLY A 510 -25.12 3.81 -14.54
N MET A 511 -24.37 4.21 -15.58
CA MET A 511 -24.30 5.59 -16.04
C MET A 511 -25.64 6.08 -16.61
N VAL A 512 -26.34 5.25 -17.39
CA VAL A 512 -27.66 5.59 -17.94
C VAL A 512 -28.68 5.78 -16.82
N PHE A 513 -28.68 4.89 -15.82
CA PHE A 513 -29.56 5.02 -14.65
C PHE A 513 -29.26 6.29 -13.82
N HIS A 514 -27.98 6.59 -13.64
CA HIS A 514 -27.53 7.80 -12.97
C HIS A 514 -27.98 9.06 -13.72
N ASN A 515 -27.85 9.07 -15.05
CA ASN A 515 -28.24 10.18 -15.91
C ASN A 515 -29.77 10.40 -15.90
N ALA A 516 -30.55 9.33 -15.95
CA ALA A 516 -32.01 9.42 -15.86
C ALA A 516 -32.44 10.05 -14.52
N THR A 517 -31.88 9.58 -13.41
CA THR A 517 -32.17 10.12 -12.08
C THR A 517 -31.68 11.55 -11.93
N TYR A 518 -30.56 11.89 -12.56
CA TYR A 518 -30.06 13.25 -12.60
C TYR A 518 -31.08 14.21 -13.25
N TYR A 519 -31.55 13.89 -14.46
CA TYR A 519 -32.57 14.72 -15.13
C TYR A 519 -33.87 14.78 -14.35
N ALA A 520 -34.29 13.69 -13.70
CA ALA A 520 -35.48 13.66 -12.86
C ALA A 520 -35.37 14.58 -11.62
N MET A 521 -34.15 14.83 -11.14
CA MET A 521 -33.91 15.80 -10.07
C MET A 521 -33.87 17.24 -10.60
N MET A 522 -33.37 17.46 -11.83
CA MET A 522 -33.35 18.78 -12.45
C MET A 522 -34.75 19.32 -12.75
N THR A 523 -35.72 18.44 -13.06
CA THR A 523 -37.12 18.84 -13.25
C THR A 523 -37.78 19.35 -11.96
N ARG A 524 -37.20 19.10 -10.78
CA ARG A 524 -37.68 19.58 -9.46
C ARG A 524 -37.35 21.05 -9.13
N LYS A 525 -36.95 21.87 -10.11
CA LYS A 525 -36.64 23.32 -10.00
C LYS A 525 -35.45 23.75 -9.13
N GLU A 526 -34.71 22.88 -8.45
CA GLU A 526 -33.42 23.21 -7.81
C GLU A 526 -32.41 22.04 -7.81
N GLY A 527 -31.90 21.69 -9.00
CA GLY A 527 -30.66 20.91 -9.14
C GLY A 527 -29.66 21.75 -9.94
N SER A 528 -28.48 22.05 -9.41
CA SER A 528 -27.49 22.92 -10.07
C SER A 528 -26.13 22.25 -10.31
N GLN A 529 -25.98 20.96 -10.06
CA GLN A 529 -24.77 20.21 -10.42
C GLN A 529 -24.95 19.54 -11.78
N ARG A 530 -23.94 19.48 -12.65
CA ARG A 530 -23.98 18.67 -13.90
C ARG A 530 -23.64 17.18 -13.67
N TYR A 531 -23.19 16.82 -12.47
CA TYR A 531 -22.58 15.52 -12.16
C TYR A 531 -22.91 15.08 -10.72
N GLY A 532 -22.92 13.76 -10.47
CA GLY A 532 -23.12 13.17 -9.13
C GLY A 532 -21.84 12.53 -8.56
N ALA A 533 -21.91 11.97 -7.35
CA ALA A 533 -20.78 11.31 -6.69
C ALA A 533 -20.80 9.78 -6.87
N THR A 534 -19.64 9.14 -6.75
CA THR A 534 -19.46 7.68 -6.75
C THR A 534 -18.63 7.24 -5.54
N LEU A 535 -18.68 5.94 -5.19
CA LEU A 535 -18.01 5.32 -4.06
C LEU A 535 -17.38 3.98 -4.48
N PRO A 536 -16.29 3.53 -3.83
CA PRO A 536 -15.66 2.24 -4.12
C PRO A 536 -16.46 1.02 -3.61
N GLY A 537 -17.74 1.18 -3.27
CA GLY A 537 -18.66 0.11 -2.84
C GLY A 537 -18.25 -0.61 -1.55
N GLY A 538 -18.60 -1.89 -1.44
CA GLY A 538 -18.56 -2.75 -0.25
C GLY A 538 -17.16 -3.09 0.27
N ASN A 539 -16.48 -2.10 0.84
CA ASN A 539 -15.19 -2.26 1.50
C ASN A 539 -15.30 -2.91 2.90
N GLN A 540 -14.18 -3.39 3.44
CA GLN A 540 -14.11 -3.95 4.78
C GLN A 540 -13.49 -2.96 5.79
N ALA A 541 -13.89 -3.05 7.06
CA ALA A 541 -13.34 -2.24 8.14
C ALA A 541 -11.96 -2.77 8.60
N SER A 542 -10.95 -2.68 7.73
CA SER A 542 -9.58 -3.11 8.01
C SER A 542 -8.53 -2.09 7.55
N TRP A 543 -7.35 -2.12 8.18
CA TRP A 543 -6.24 -1.21 7.83
C TRP A 543 -5.84 -1.31 6.35
N GLY A 544 -5.88 -2.49 5.75
CA GLY A 544 -5.58 -2.67 4.33
C GLY A 544 -6.54 -1.89 3.42
N HIS A 545 -7.84 -1.92 3.72
CA HIS A 545 -8.85 -1.16 2.96
C HIS A 545 -8.74 0.34 3.19
N LEU A 546 -8.34 0.78 4.39
CA LEU A 546 -8.02 2.19 4.63
C LEU A 546 -6.83 2.63 3.76
N THR A 547 -5.76 1.84 3.72
CA THR A 547 -4.56 2.14 2.91
C THR A 547 -4.87 2.19 1.41
N VAL A 548 -5.69 1.26 0.89
CA VAL A 548 -6.02 1.22 -0.55
C VAL A 548 -7.01 2.30 -0.98
N SER A 549 -7.76 2.89 -0.04
CA SER A 549 -8.77 3.91 -0.37
C SER A 549 -8.16 5.13 -1.06
N LEU A 550 -6.97 5.56 -0.62
CA LEU A 550 -6.28 6.73 -1.18
C LEU A 550 -5.84 6.52 -2.64
N PRO A 551 -5.10 5.45 -3.02
CA PRO A 551 -4.74 5.22 -4.41
C PRO A 551 -5.97 4.97 -5.30
N MET A 552 -7.04 4.35 -4.79
CA MET A 552 -8.30 4.23 -5.55
C MET A 552 -8.88 5.63 -5.84
N ILE A 553 -9.11 6.46 -4.83
CA ILE A 553 -9.70 7.79 -5.02
C ILE A 553 -8.82 8.66 -5.95
N LEU A 554 -7.50 8.60 -5.78
CA LEU A 554 -6.56 9.30 -6.67
C LEU A 554 -6.68 8.82 -8.12
N LEU A 555 -6.84 7.51 -8.36
CA LEU A 555 -7.06 6.97 -9.70
C LEU A 555 -8.36 7.51 -10.32
N TRP A 556 -9.47 7.51 -9.59
CA TRP A 556 -10.75 8.05 -10.06
C TRP A 556 -10.64 9.55 -10.40
N ALA A 557 -10.01 10.32 -9.51
CA ALA A 557 -9.72 11.73 -9.74
C ALA A 557 -8.86 11.97 -10.99
N TYR A 558 -7.86 11.10 -11.20
CA TYR A 558 -6.92 11.20 -12.30
C TYR A 558 -7.52 10.79 -13.65
N LEU A 559 -8.43 9.81 -13.67
CA LEU A 559 -9.12 9.36 -14.89
C LEU A 559 -10.24 10.32 -15.31
N ALA A 560 -10.82 11.08 -14.37
CA ALA A 560 -11.79 12.15 -14.68
C ALA A 560 -11.15 13.40 -15.32
N PHE A 561 -9.82 13.49 -15.29
CA PHE A 561 -9.04 14.69 -15.65
C PHE A 561 -9.08 15.12 -17.14
N PRO A 562 -9.31 14.26 -18.15
CA PRO A 562 -9.42 14.72 -19.55
C PRO A 562 -10.69 15.51 -19.85
N LEU A 563 -11.66 15.57 -18.93
CA LEU A 563 -12.95 16.24 -19.12
C LEU A 563 -13.08 17.62 -18.44
N LEU A 564 -12.15 18.04 -17.57
CA LEU A 564 -11.97 19.47 -17.19
C LEU A 564 -10.75 19.72 -16.27
N ALA A 565 -10.14 20.89 -16.43
CA ALA A 565 -9.14 21.49 -15.54
C ALA A 565 -9.62 21.58 -14.08
N LEU A 566 -8.93 20.95 -13.12
CA LEU A 566 -9.09 21.19 -11.68
C LEU A 566 -7.97 20.49 -10.87
N MET A 567 -6.88 21.22 -10.62
CA MET A 567 -5.67 20.71 -9.97
C MET A 567 -5.73 20.71 -8.42
N LEU A 568 -6.93 20.71 -7.80
CA LEU A 568 -7.09 20.60 -6.34
C LEU A 568 -7.56 19.22 -5.85
N VAL A 569 -7.78 18.25 -6.74
CA VAL A 569 -8.31 16.93 -6.36
C VAL A 569 -7.31 16.10 -5.55
N ALA A 570 -6.00 16.35 -5.66
CA ALA A 570 -4.99 15.61 -4.91
C ALA A 570 -5.01 15.88 -3.38
N ILE A 571 -5.48 17.06 -2.94
CA ILE A 571 -5.62 17.39 -1.51
C ILE A 571 -7.10 17.29 -1.06
N SER A 572 -8.07 17.40 -1.99
CA SER A 572 -9.49 17.16 -1.71
C SER A 572 -9.94 15.70 -1.88
N ALA A 573 -9.04 14.78 -2.24
CA ALA A 573 -9.29 13.34 -2.32
C ALA A 573 -9.67 12.70 -0.97
N ILE A 574 -9.44 13.38 0.16
CA ILE A 574 -9.99 12.94 1.46
C ILE A 574 -11.48 13.35 1.59
N LEU A 575 -12.00 14.29 0.77
CA LEU A 575 -13.20 15.08 1.06
C LEU A 575 -14.13 15.43 -0.13
N THR A 576 -14.04 14.85 -1.34
CA THR A 576 -15.03 15.13 -2.41
C THR A 576 -16.39 14.48 -2.16
N PHE A 577 -16.41 13.35 -1.47
CA PHE A 577 -17.61 12.70 -0.98
C PHE A 577 -17.26 11.94 0.31
N PHE A 578 -17.62 12.49 1.45
CA PHE A 578 -17.30 11.94 2.77
C PHE A 578 -18.54 11.27 3.37
N ARG A 579 -18.44 10.00 3.73
CA ARG A 579 -19.59 9.22 4.21
C ARG A 579 -19.20 8.14 5.20
N GLY A 580 -19.74 8.24 6.43
CA GLY A 580 -19.95 7.09 7.31
C GLY A 580 -21.07 6.21 6.77
N HIS A 581 -20.80 4.92 6.59
CA HIS A 581 -21.79 3.90 6.22
C HIS A 581 -21.34 2.56 6.77
N ALA A 582 -22.28 1.67 7.11
CA ALA A 582 -22.01 0.39 7.76
C ALA A 582 -22.97 -0.70 7.26
N HIS A 583 -22.47 -1.94 7.18
CA HIS A 583 -23.29 -3.13 6.91
C HIS A 583 -24.30 -3.38 8.05
N ILE A 584 -25.46 -3.98 7.73
CA ILE A 584 -26.58 -4.19 8.66
C ILE A 584 -26.21 -4.93 9.95
N ASN A 585 -25.26 -5.87 9.88
CA ASN A 585 -24.79 -6.65 11.03
C ASN A 585 -23.75 -5.93 11.89
N THR A 586 -23.38 -4.69 11.57
CA THR A 586 -22.36 -3.92 12.30
C THR A 586 -22.99 -3.18 13.48
N CYS A 587 -22.31 -3.17 14.63
CA CYS A 587 -22.71 -2.33 15.76
C CYS A 587 -22.79 -0.85 15.36
N ARG A 588 -23.68 -0.12 16.04
CA ARG A 588 -23.83 1.33 15.89
C ARG A 588 -22.51 2.04 16.22
N ARG A 589 -22.13 2.99 15.35
CA ARG A 589 -20.81 3.63 15.38
C ARG A 589 -20.85 5.08 14.91
N GLU A 590 -21.98 5.74 15.14
CA GLU A 590 -22.06 7.17 14.96
C GLU A 590 -21.01 7.84 15.86
N PRO A 591 -20.31 8.89 15.39
CA PRO A 591 -19.29 9.60 16.16
C PRO A 591 -19.67 9.91 17.61
N HIS A 592 -20.92 10.30 17.86
CA HIS A 592 -21.41 10.64 19.20
C HIS A 592 -21.57 9.44 20.17
N LEU A 593 -21.42 8.21 19.70
CA LEU A 593 -21.47 6.98 20.50
C LEU A 593 -20.08 6.52 20.97
N MET A 594 -19.00 7.09 20.44
CA MET A 594 -17.65 6.76 20.89
C MET A 594 -17.38 7.44 22.25
N ARG A 595 -17.38 6.67 23.36
CA ARG A 595 -17.13 7.19 24.71
C ARG A 595 -15.72 7.80 24.85
N ALA A 596 -15.67 9.03 25.39
CA ALA A 596 -14.65 9.75 26.19
C ALA A 596 -13.13 9.62 25.92
N LEU A 597 -12.62 8.59 25.22
CA LEU A 597 -11.19 8.43 24.94
C LEU A 597 -10.67 9.35 23.82
N TRP A 598 -11.57 9.92 23.02
CA TRP A 598 -11.22 10.74 21.85
C TRP A 598 -11.75 12.18 21.92
N PHE A 599 -12.72 12.42 22.80
CA PHE A 599 -13.35 13.72 23.03
C PHE A 599 -13.38 13.95 24.55
N ASP A 600 -12.20 14.17 25.14
CA ASP A 600 -12.10 14.56 26.55
C ASP A 600 -12.16 16.09 26.64
N ASP A 601 -13.10 16.61 27.42
CA ASP A 601 -13.41 18.03 27.64
C ASP A 601 -12.34 18.74 28.51
N LYS A 602 -11.04 18.49 28.26
CA LYS A 602 -9.92 19.16 28.93
C LYS A 602 -9.22 20.22 28.07
N LEU A 603 -9.99 20.89 27.22
CA LEU A 603 -9.58 22.15 26.60
C LEU A 603 -10.59 23.24 26.97
N SER A 604 -10.55 23.65 28.23
CA SER A 604 -11.05 24.94 28.71
C SER A 604 -10.00 25.57 29.60
#